data_AF-A0A9D6EG78-F1
#
_entry.id   AF-A0A9D6EG78-F1
#
_cell.length_a   1.000
_cell.length_b   1.000
_cell.length_c   1.000
_cell.angle_alpha   90.00
_cell.angle_beta   90.00
_cell.angle_gamma   90.00
#
_symmetry.space_group_name_H-M   'P 1'
#
loop_
_entity.id
_entity.type
_entity.pdbx_description
1 polymer ?
#
loop_
_entity_poly.entity_id
_entity_poly.type
_entity_poly.pdbx_seq_one_letter_code
_entity_poly.pdbx_strand_id
1 'polypeptide(L)'
;MNLKLDENLGERGASLFRSEGHDVATVPGQGMSSARDHDLIAACQAERRCLVTLDLDFSNPLVFPPRDYSGIAVLRFPRKPTEEDLFEVYRKLCGERGEEFALAVVAQMKRTRLVPLSETIALEAADLSLRHSLSMADAFILATARHARCPLVTSDAHFRGLDGVTYIA
;
A
#
# COMPACT_ATOMS: atom_id res chain seq x y z
N MET A 1 -6.17 -19.49 12.81
CA MET A 1 -6.86 -18.31 13.39
C MET A 1 -7.91 -17.83 12.41
N ASN A 2 -8.81 -16.94 12.84
CA ASN A 2 -9.72 -16.23 11.93
C ASN A 2 -9.06 -14.90 11.55
N LEU A 3 -8.78 -14.72 10.27
CA LEU A 3 -8.08 -13.56 9.72
C LEU A 3 -8.97 -12.79 8.75
N LYS A 4 -8.81 -11.46 8.73
CA LYS A 4 -9.30 -10.62 7.64
C LYS A 4 -8.11 -9.91 7.02
N LEU A 5 -7.91 -10.11 5.72
CA LEU A 5 -6.81 -9.48 4.97
C LEU A 5 -7.28 -8.20 4.30
N ASP A 6 -6.46 -7.17 4.45
CA ASP A 6 -6.59 -5.90 3.74
C ASP A 6 -6.59 -6.09 2.21
N GLU A 7 -7.15 -5.14 1.48
CA GLU A 7 -7.29 -5.22 0.02
C GLU A 7 -5.96 -5.29 -0.72
N ASN A 8 -4.88 -4.76 -0.11
CA ASN A 8 -3.55 -4.76 -0.69
C ASN A 8 -2.81 -6.11 -0.60
N LEU A 9 -3.36 -7.11 0.11
CA LEU A 9 -2.73 -8.43 0.26
C LEU A 9 -3.20 -9.45 -0.79
N GLY A 10 -4.37 -9.22 -1.40
CA GLY A 10 -4.92 -10.01 -2.51
C GLY A 10 -5.12 -11.51 -2.23
N GLU A 11 -5.59 -12.25 -3.24
CA GLU A 11 -5.88 -13.69 -3.10
C GLU A 11 -4.64 -14.58 -2.96
N ARG A 12 -3.48 -14.13 -3.45
CA ARG A 12 -2.21 -14.86 -3.24
C ARG A 12 -1.85 -14.87 -1.75
N GLY A 13 -1.95 -13.72 -1.07
CA GLY A 13 -1.75 -13.65 0.38
C GLY A 13 -2.78 -14.48 1.14
N ALA A 14 -4.05 -14.40 0.73
CA ALA A 14 -5.10 -15.20 1.36
C ALA A 14 -4.87 -16.71 1.22
N SER A 15 -4.43 -17.16 0.04
CA SER A 15 -4.13 -18.58 -0.22
C SER A 15 -3.00 -19.11 0.66
N LEU A 16 -1.96 -18.29 0.92
CA LEU A 16 -0.86 -18.66 1.81
C LEU A 16 -1.34 -18.89 3.25
N PHE A 17 -2.17 -18.00 3.80
CA PHE A 17 -2.70 -18.22 5.15
C PHE A 17 -3.69 -19.39 5.21
N ARG A 18 -4.48 -19.61 4.16
CA ARG A 18 -5.37 -20.78 4.06
C ARG A 18 -4.60 -22.10 4.00
N SER A 19 -3.47 -22.16 3.30
CA SER A 19 -2.63 -23.37 3.26
C SER A 19 -2.04 -23.72 4.62
N GLU A 20 -1.83 -22.72 5.49
CA GLU A 20 -1.44 -22.90 6.89
C GLU A 20 -2.65 -23.17 7.83
N GLY A 21 -3.83 -23.48 7.28
CA GLY A 21 -5.01 -23.89 8.04
C GLY A 21 -5.74 -22.74 8.75
N HIS A 22 -5.60 -21.50 8.29
CA HIS A 22 -6.37 -20.37 8.83
C HIS A 22 -7.68 -20.13 8.07
N ASP A 23 -8.71 -19.66 8.79
CA ASP A 23 -9.93 -19.13 8.17
C ASP A 23 -9.64 -17.69 7.73
N VAL A 24 -9.73 -17.44 6.43
CA VAL A 24 -9.33 -16.16 5.83
C VAL A 24 -10.47 -15.54 5.03
N ALA A 25 -10.92 -14.37 5.49
CA ALA A 25 -11.74 -13.44 4.73
C ALA A 25 -10.85 -12.33 4.15
N THR A 26 -11.27 -11.73 3.04
CA THR A 26 -10.56 -10.61 2.39
C THR A 26 -11.49 -9.42 2.28
N VAL A 27 -10.94 -8.21 2.42
CA VAL A 27 -11.70 -6.95 2.27
C VAL A 27 -12.44 -6.89 0.91
N PRO A 28 -11.79 -7.18 -0.24
CA PRO A 28 -12.49 -7.25 -1.52
C PRO A 28 -13.54 -8.37 -1.57
N GLY A 29 -13.25 -9.54 -0.98
CA GLY A 29 -14.17 -10.68 -0.97
C GLY A 29 -15.48 -10.44 -0.22
N GLN A 30 -15.53 -9.40 0.62
CA GLN A 30 -16.73 -8.99 1.34
C GLN A 30 -17.33 -7.68 0.81
N GLY A 31 -16.85 -7.19 -0.35
CA GLY A 31 -17.33 -5.94 -0.93
C GLY A 31 -17.00 -4.70 -0.10
N MET A 32 -15.94 -4.78 0.72
CA MET A 32 -15.50 -3.71 1.61
C MET A 32 -14.29 -2.94 1.06
N SER A 33 -13.95 -3.10 -0.22
CA SER A 33 -12.88 -2.33 -0.85
C SER A 33 -13.09 -0.83 -0.65
N SER A 34 -12.00 -0.12 -0.31
CA SER A 34 -12.03 1.30 0.05
C SER A 34 -12.91 1.65 1.26
N ALA A 35 -13.25 0.69 2.12
CA ALA A 35 -13.87 0.97 3.41
C ALA A 35 -12.94 1.83 4.27
N ARG A 36 -13.51 2.74 5.06
CA ARG A 36 -12.73 3.54 6.02
C ARG A 36 -12.22 2.64 7.13
N ASP A 37 -11.09 3.02 7.73
CA ASP A 37 -10.43 2.20 8.76
C ASP A 37 -11.34 1.77 9.91
N HIS A 38 -12.16 2.71 10.39
CA HIS A 38 -13.13 2.45 11.45
C HIS A 38 -14.20 1.42 11.06
N ASP A 39 -14.66 1.46 9.80
CA ASP A 39 -15.66 0.51 9.30
C ASP A 39 -15.02 -0.87 9.12
N LEU A 40 -13.78 -0.91 8.61
CA LEU A 40 -13.00 -2.14 8.44
C LEU A 40 -12.73 -2.84 9.78
N ILE A 41 -12.21 -2.12 10.77
CA ILE A 41 -11.86 -2.74 12.06
C ILE A 41 -13.10 -3.11 12.87
N ALA A 42 -14.21 -2.36 12.74
CA ALA A 42 -15.48 -2.74 13.34
C ALA A 42 -16.00 -4.06 12.78
N ALA A 43 -15.89 -4.28 11.47
CA ALA A 43 -16.25 -5.56 10.85
C ALA A 43 -15.32 -6.69 11.33
N CYS A 44 -14.01 -6.46 11.42
CA CYS A 44 -13.08 -7.42 12.02
C CYS A 44 -13.51 -7.82 13.44
N GLN A 45 -13.93 -6.85 14.25
CA GLN A 45 -14.36 -7.12 15.62
C GLN A 45 -15.67 -7.91 15.68
N ALA A 46 -16.67 -7.52 14.89
CA ALA A 46 -17.94 -8.22 14.81
C ALA A 46 -17.77 -9.68 14.37
N GLU A 47 -16.84 -9.93 13.44
CA GLU A 47 -16.53 -11.26 12.92
C GLU A 47 -15.50 -12.03 13.77
N ARG A 48 -14.95 -11.40 14.83
CA ARG A 48 -13.88 -11.94 15.67
C ARG A 48 -12.65 -12.38 14.85
N ARG A 49 -12.25 -11.55 13.89
CA ARG A 49 -11.10 -11.76 13.01
C ARG A 49 -9.96 -10.82 13.39
N CYS A 50 -8.72 -11.33 13.34
CA CYS A 50 -7.52 -10.50 13.40
C CYS A 50 -7.33 -9.82 12.04
N LEU A 51 -7.15 -8.49 12.03
CA LEU A 51 -6.85 -7.74 10.81
C LEU A 51 -5.39 -7.96 10.43
N VAL A 52 -5.11 -8.30 9.17
CA VAL A 52 -3.76 -8.30 8.59
C VAL A 52 -3.71 -7.23 7.52
N THR A 53 -2.84 -6.23 7.69
CA THR A 53 -2.81 -5.03 6.84
C THR A 53 -1.39 -4.54 6.57
N LEU A 54 -1.23 -3.76 5.50
CA LEU A 54 -0.01 -2.98 5.22
C LEU A 54 -0.10 -1.54 5.73
N ASP A 55 -1.31 -1.12 6.11
CA ASP A 55 -1.59 0.24 6.54
C ASP A 55 -1.07 0.50 7.96
N LEU A 56 -0.25 1.54 8.08
CA LEU A 56 0.36 1.96 9.32
C LEU A 56 -0.61 2.62 10.28
N ASP A 57 -1.74 3.14 9.82
CA ASP A 57 -2.66 3.87 10.68
C ASP A 57 -3.24 2.93 11.76
N PHE A 58 -3.44 1.66 11.42
CA PHE A 58 -3.81 0.60 12.38
C PHE A 58 -2.74 0.26 13.42
N SER A 59 -1.51 0.75 13.27
CA SER A 59 -0.46 0.58 14.29
C SER A 59 -0.58 1.57 15.45
N ASN A 60 -1.47 2.56 15.37
CA ASN A 60 -1.65 3.57 16.41
C ASN A 60 -2.57 3.06 17.55
N PRO A 61 -2.04 2.70 18.73
CA PRO A 61 -2.83 2.11 19.81
C PRO A 61 -3.75 3.11 20.51
N LEU A 62 -3.58 4.42 20.27
CA LEU A 62 -4.47 5.45 20.81
C LEU A 62 -5.75 5.61 20.00
N VAL A 63 -5.69 5.30 18.69
CA VAL A 63 -6.84 5.30 17.78
C VAL A 63 -7.51 3.93 17.75
N PHE A 64 -6.71 2.86 17.72
CA PHE A 64 -7.16 1.48 17.68
C PHE A 64 -6.60 0.68 18.88
N PRO A 65 -7.25 0.72 20.05
CA PRO A 65 -6.75 0.04 21.24
C PRO A 65 -6.74 -1.48 21.04
N PRO A 66 -5.59 -2.18 21.19
CA PRO A 66 -5.51 -3.62 20.92
C PRO A 66 -6.45 -4.49 21.76
N ARG A 67 -6.85 -4.01 22.94
CA ARG A 67 -7.81 -4.67 23.83
C ARG A 67 -9.23 -4.79 23.24
N ASP A 68 -9.56 -3.96 22.27
CA ASP A 68 -10.91 -3.87 21.70
C ASP A 68 -11.08 -4.82 20.50
N TYR A 69 -10.00 -5.48 20.06
CA TYR A 69 -9.96 -6.26 18.82
C TYR A 69 -9.39 -7.67 19.02
N SER A 70 -9.75 -8.59 18.13
CA SER A 70 -9.19 -9.96 18.11
C SER A 70 -7.71 -10.01 17.67
N GLY A 71 -7.16 -8.87 17.24
CA GLY A 71 -5.78 -8.67 16.85
C GLY A 71 -5.67 -7.74 15.65
N ILE A 72 -4.53 -7.04 15.57
CA ILE A 72 -4.11 -6.26 14.40
C ILE A 72 -2.66 -6.64 14.12
N ALA A 73 -2.40 -7.16 12.93
CA ALA A 73 -1.09 -7.49 12.42
C ALA A 73 -0.75 -6.54 11.26
N VAL A 74 0.15 -5.59 11.51
CA VAL A 74 0.65 -4.67 10.49
C VAL A 74 1.94 -5.23 9.91
N LEU A 75 1.94 -5.62 8.64
CA LEU A 75 3.12 -6.16 7.97
C LEU A 75 4.03 -5.02 7.52
N ARG A 76 5.33 -5.18 7.78
CA ARG A 76 6.36 -4.18 7.46
C ARG A 76 7.42 -4.80 6.58
N PHE A 77 7.50 -4.33 5.35
CA PHE A 77 8.56 -4.72 4.43
C PHE A 77 9.80 -3.84 4.60
N PRO A 78 11.02 -4.38 4.43
CA PRO A 78 12.22 -3.58 4.40
C PRO A 78 12.16 -2.58 3.22
N ARG A 79 12.70 -1.37 3.44
CA ARG A 79 12.69 -0.30 2.43
C ARG A 79 13.51 -0.61 1.19
N LYS A 80 14.49 -1.51 1.31
CA LYS A 80 15.33 -1.99 0.22
C LYS A 80 15.25 -3.52 0.20
N PRO A 81 15.08 -4.13 -0.97
CA PRO A 81 15.15 -5.58 -1.08
C PRO A 81 16.57 -6.04 -0.74
N THR A 82 16.66 -7.15 -0.02
CA THR A 82 17.89 -7.91 0.21
C THR A 82 18.23 -8.77 -1.01
N GLU A 83 19.42 -9.35 -1.04
CA GLU A 83 19.83 -10.30 -2.07
C GLU A 83 18.90 -11.53 -2.12
N GLU A 84 18.41 -11.99 -0.95
CA GLU A 84 17.45 -13.08 -0.84
C GLU A 84 16.09 -12.70 -1.45
N ASP A 85 15.60 -11.49 -1.17
CA ASP A 85 14.36 -10.98 -1.77
C ASP A 85 14.47 -10.92 -3.30
N LEU A 86 15.61 -10.45 -3.82
CA LEU A 86 15.85 -10.39 -5.26
C LEU A 86 15.91 -11.78 -5.88
N PHE A 87 16.54 -12.74 -5.20
CA PHE A 87 16.59 -14.14 -5.65
C PHE A 87 15.20 -14.74 -5.75
N GLU A 88 14.39 -14.63 -4.70
CA GLU A 88 13.04 -15.20 -4.66
C GLU A 88 12.13 -14.57 -5.72
N VAL A 89 12.14 -13.24 -5.85
CA VAL A 89 11.35 -12.54 -6.87
C VAL A 89 11.80 -12.92 -8.27
N TYR A 90 13.11 -12.93 -8.54
CA TYR A 90 13.64 -13.31 -9.85
C TYR A 90 13.26 -14.74 -10.22
N ARG A 91 13.53 -15.70 -9.33
CA ARG A 91 13.24 -17.12 -9.53
C ARG A 91 11.75 -17.34 -9.82
N LYS A 92 10.88 -16.70 -9.03
CA LYS A 92 9.42 -16.81 -9.17
C LYS A 92 8.94 -16.24 -10.50
N LEU A 93 9.33 -15.01 -10.82
CA LEU A 93 8.87 -14.32 -12.02
C LEU A 93 9.46 -14.92 -13.30
N CYS A 94 10.70 -15.40 -13.25
CA CYS A 94 11.32 -16.07 -14.40
C CYS A 94 10.57 -17.36 -14.74
N GLY A 95 10.18 -18.14 -13.72
CA GLY A 95 9.37 -19.35 -13.90
C GLY A 95 7.94 -19.08 -14.41
N GLU A 96 7.32 -17.96 -14.03
CA GLU A 96 5.94 -17.63 -14.42
C GLU A 96 5.83 -16.86 -15.74
N ARG A 97 6.81 -16.00 -16.04
CA ARG A 97 6.71 -14.96 -17.09
C ARG A 97 7.98 -14.79 -17.92
N GLY A 98 8.99 -15.63 -17.72
CA GLY A 98 10.25 -15.60 -18.46
C GLY A 98 11.30 -14.64 -17.89
N GLU A 99 12.54 -14.85 -18.32
CA GLU A 99 13.72 -14.13 -17.85
C GLU A 99 13.64 -12.61 -18.06
N GLU A 100 13.24 -12.17 -19.25
CA GLU A 100 13.19 -10.75 -19.60
C GLU A 100 12.26 -9.97 -18.65
N PHE A 101 11.07 -10.51 -18.38
CA PHE A 101 10.12 -9.90 -17.45
C PHE A 101 10.68 -9.85 -16.02
N ALA A 102 11.30 -10.94 -15.56
CA ALA A 102 11.88 -11.02 -14.23
C ALA A 102 13.02 -10.01 -14.03
N LEU A 103 13.91 -9.89 -15.02
CA LEU A 103 14.99 -8.90 -15.01
C LEU A 103 14.45 -7.47 -14.98
N ALA A 104 13.40 -7.17 -15.74
CA ALA A 104 12.78 -5.84 -15.74
C ALA A 104 12.22 -5.48 -14.36
N VAL A 105 11.55 -6.41 -13.68
CA VAL A 105 11.02 -6.18 -12.32
C VAL A 105 12.15 -6.00 -11.30
N VAL A 106 13.16 -6.87 -11.30
CA VAL A 106 14.31 -6.74 -10.40
C VAL A 106 15.06 -5.43 -10.62
N ALA A 107 15.27 -5.03 -11.87
CA ALA A 107 15.87 -3.75 -12.20
C ALA A 107 15.05 -2.59 -11.62
N GLN A 108 13.71 -2.66 -11.72
CA GLN A 108 12.83 -1.66 -11.13
C GLN A 108 12.92 -1.62 -9.60
N MET A 109 12.91 -2.76 -8.93
CA MET A 109 13.06 -2.86 -7.47
C MET A 109 14.36 -2.23 -6.96
N LYS A 110 15.43 -2.32 -7.75
CA LYS A 110 16.74 -1.70 -7.44
C LYS A 110 16.80 -0.20 -7.74
N ARG A 111 15.96 0.30 -8.66
CA ARG A 111 15.99 1.70 -9.14
C ARG A 111 15.05 2.64 -8.39
N THR A 112 14.22 2.13 -7.49
CA THR A 112 13.32 2.95 -6.67
C THR A 112 14.13 3.96 -5.85
N ARG A 113 13.96 5.25 -6.16
CA ARG A 113 14.58 6.35 -5.42
C ARG A 113 13.64 6.80 -4.31
N LEU A 114 14.08 6.67 -3.06
CA LEU A 114 13.40 7.28 -1.93
C LEU A 114 13.71 8.77 -1.88
N VAL A 115 12.68 9.60 -1.96
CA VAL A 115 12.79 11.06 -1.76
C VAL A 115 12.33 11.35 -0.34
N PRO A 116 13.21 11.82 0.57
CA PRO A 116 12.81 12.23 1.91
C PRO A 116 11.85 13.41 1.85
N LEU A 117 10.83 13.43 2.70
CA LEU A 117 10.02 14.63 2.89
C LEU A 117 10.90 15.69 3.55
N SER A 118 11.03 16.83 2.87
CA SER A 118 11.76 18.01 3.34
C SER A 118 10.80 19.14 3.67
N GLU A 119 11.27 20.15 4.39
CA GLU A 119 10.50 21.38 4.65
C GLU A 119 10.00 22.00 3.34
N THR A 120 10.83 22.04 2.30
CA THR A 120 10.46 22.55 0.97
C THR A 120 9.31 21.76 0.36
N ILE A 121 9.37 20.43 0.38
CA ILE A 121 8.30 19.57 -0.13
C ILE A 121 7.02 19.76 0.69
N ALA A 122 7.13 19.91 2.01
CA ALA A 122 6.00 20.10 2.90
C ALA A 122 5.26 21.43 2.65
N LEU A 123 5.99 22.54 2.50
CA LEU A 123 5.40 23.84 2.19
C LEU A 123 4.75 23.82 0.80
N GLU A 124 5.41 23.23 -0.21
CA GLU A 124 4.82 23.07 -1.54
C GLU A 124 3.56 22.20 -1.52
N ALA A 125 3.57 21.09 -0.76
CA ALA A 125 2.40 20.24 -0.59
C ALA A 125 1.24 20.99 0.06
N ALA A 126 1.48 21.80 1.10
CA ALA A 126 0.43 22.61 1.72
C ALA A 126 -0.23 23.57 0.70
N ASP A 127 0.57 24.26 -0.12
CA ASP A 127 0.05 25.14 -1.17
C ASP A 127 -0.74 24.39 -2.24
N LEU A 128 -0.32 23.18 -2.61
CA LEU A 128 -1.03 22.35 -3.59
C LEU A 128 -2.34 21.79 -3.03
N SER A 129 -2.34 21.38 -1.76
CA SER A 129 -3.55 20.95 -1.05
C SER A 129 -4.62 22.04 -1.07
N LEU A 130 -4.25 23.27 -0.71
CA LEU A 130 -5.19 24.40 -0.73
C LEU A 130 -5.65 24.78 -2.14
N ARG A 131 -4.73 24.83 -3.11
CA ARG A 131 -5.06 25.25 -4.49
C ARG A 131 -5.93 24.24 -5.24
N HIS A 132 -5.73 22.95 -5.00
CA HIS A 132 -6.38 21.89 -5.75
C HIS A 132 -7.36 21.06 -4.90
N SER A 133 -7.60 21.46 -3.65
CA SER A 133 -8.42 20.70 -2.67
C SER A 133 -7.98 19.24 -2.52
N LEU A 134 -6.68 18.99 -2.64
CA LEU A 134 -6.10 17.66 -2.51
C LEU A 134 -5.97 17.26 -1.04
N SER A 135 -6.11 15.96 -0.76
CA SER A 135 -5.73 15.42 0.55
C SER A 135 -4.26 15.71 0.84
N MET A 136 -3.86 15.66 2.13
CA MET A 136 -2.46 15.84 2.51
C MET A 136 -1.56 14.85 1.75
N ALA A 137 -1.95 13.58 1.68
CA ALA A 137 -1.19 12.53 1.00
C ALA A 137 -1.01 12.85 -0.49
N ASP A 138 -2.10 13.21 -1.18
CA ASP A 138 -2.06 13.51 -2.62
C ASP A 138 -1.21 14.74 -2.91
N ALA A 139 -1.30 15.76 -2.07
CA ALA A 139 -0.51 16.96 -2.20
C ALA A 139 0.99 16.69 -1.99
N PHE A 140 1.35 15.83 -1.03
CA PHE A 140 2.73 15.38 -0.85
C PHE A 140 3.24 14.58 -2.04
N ILE A 141 2.41 13.69 -2.62
CA ILE A 141 2.76 12.93 -3.82
C ILE A 141 3.08 13.88 -4.98
N LEU A 142 2.20 14.85 -5.25
CA LEU A 142 2.38 15.81 -6.34
C LEU A 142 3.58 16.73 -6.11
N ALA A 143 3.74 17.28 -4.90
CA ALA A 143 4.90 18.11 -4.53
C ALA A 143 6.21 17.34 -4.68
N THR A 144 6.24 16.08 -4.25
CA THR A 144 7.44 15.22 -4.37
C THR A 144 7.81 14.99 -5.83
N ALA A 145 6.84 14.71 -6.70
CA ALA A 145 7.07 14.52 -8.14
C ALA A 145 7.64 15.79 -8.79
N ARG A 146 7.05 16.96 -8.48
CA ARG A 146 7.53 18.27 -8.96
C ARG A 146 8.94 18.59 -8.47
N HIS A 147 9.18 18.41 -7.19
CA HIS A 147 10.50 18.64 -6.59
C HIS A 147 11.57 17.72 -7.18
N ALA A 148 11.23 16.45 -7.41
CA ALA A 148 12.10 15.47 -8.06
C ALA A 148 12.24 15.67 -9.59
N ARG A 149 11.48 16.63 -10.17
CA ARG A 149 11.41 16.95 -11.60
C ARG A 149 11.04 15.73 -12.46
N CYS A 150 10.08 14.94 -12.00
CA CYS A 150 9.56 13.81 -12.74
C CYS A 150 8.04 13.93 -12.91
N PRO A 151 7.47 13.38 -14.00
CA PRO A 151 6.02 13.31 -14.15
C PRO A 151 5.42 12.37 -13.09
N LEU A 152 4.27 12.75 -12.54
CA LEU A 152 3.45 11.86 -11.70
C LEU A 152 2.56 11.01 -12.61
N VAL A 153 2.85 9.71 -12.71
CA VAL A 153 2.01 8.77 -13.46
C VAL A 153 1.03 8.11 -12.49
N THR A 154 -0.28 8.22 -12.72
CA THR A 154 -1.31 7.68 -11.81
C THR A 154 -2.62 7.39 -12.54
N SER A 155 -3.41 6.45 -12.02
CA SER A 155 -4.80 6.19 -12.43
C SER A 155 -5.84 6.84 -11.51
N ASP A 156 -5.40 7.53 -10.45
CA ASP A 156 -6.28 8.26 -9.56
C ASP A 156 -6.80 9.54 -10.22
N ALA A 157 -8.12 9.63 -10.35
CA ALA A 157 -8.81 10.73 -11.01
C ALA A 157 -8.65 12.07 -10.27
N HIS A 158 -8.29 12.06 -8.97
CA HIS A 158 -8.00 13.29 -8.21
C HIS A 158 -6.86 14.12 -8.82
N PHE A 159 -5.94 13.49 -9.54
CA PHE A 159 -4.81 14.17 -10.19
C PHE A 159 -5.08 14.55 -11.65
N ARG A 160 -6.26 14.21 -12.19
CA ARG A 160 -6.56 14.39 -13.62
C ARG A 160 -6.51 15.87 -13.99
N GLY A 161 -5.69 16.20 -14.99
CA GLY A 161 -5.55 17.55 -15.53
C GLY A 161 -4.63 18.48 -14.71
N LEU A 162 -3.99 17.98 -13.66
CA LEU A 162 -2.99 18.74 -12.92
C LEU A 162 -1.66 18.79 -13.69
N ASP A 163 -0.97 19.93 -13.60
CA ASP A 163 0.32 20.13 -14.26
C ASP A 163 1.39 19.18 -13.72
N GLY A 164 2.16 18.58 -14.64
CA GLY A 164 3.14 17.53 -14.34
C GLY A 164 2.57 16.13 -14.11
N VAL A 165 1.27 15.90 -14.36
CA VAL A 165 0.62 14.59 -14.18
C VAL A 165 0.33 13.91 -15.52
N THR A 166 0.73 12.64 -15.62
CA THR A 166 0.32 11.72 -16.68
C THR A 166 -0.75 10.78 -16.13
N TYR A 167 -2.01 11.07 -16.42
CA TYR A 167 -3.13 10.23 -16.01
C TYR A 167 -3.28 9.02 -16.96
N ILE A 168 -3.38 7.81 -16.40
CA ILE A 168 -3.66 6.57 -17.14
C ILE A 168 -5.03 6.01 -16.73
N ALA A 169 -5.91 5.81 -17.71
CA ALA A 169 -7.28 5.32 -17.49
C ALA A 169 -7.35 3.79 -17.47
#